data_AF-A0A2V8M402-F1
#
_entry.id   AF-A0A2V8M402-F1
#
_cell.length_a   1.000
_cell.length_b   1.000
_cell.length_c   1.000
_cell.angle_alpha   90.00
_cell.angle_beta   90.00
_cell.angle_gamma   90.00
#
_symmetry.space_group_name_H-M   'P 1'
#
loop_
_entity.id
_entity.type
_entity.pdbx_description
1 polymer ?
#
loop_
_entity_poly.entity_id
_entity_poly.type
_entity_poly.pdbx_seq_one_letter_code
_entity_poly.pdbx_strand_id
1 'polypeptide(L)' 'MNEFEFIRNLREQTRSRHHSARVINGIGDDASVLTQRASRDLIVTTDLIVEGVDFYRDRTSARMLG' A
#
# COMPACT_ATOMS: atom_id res chain seq x y z
N MET A 1 -12.82 14.32 -5.66
CA MET A 1 -11.84 13.22 -5.76
C MET A 1 -12.29 12.14 -4.80
N ASN A 2 -12.70 10.99 -5.29
CA ASN A 2 -12.96 9.82 -4.45
C ASN A 2 -11.69 8.96 -4.29
N GLU A 3 -11.75 7.95 -3.42
CA GLU A 3 -10.63 7.04 -3.15
C GLU A 3 -10.10 6.38 -4.43
N PHE A 4 -10.98 5.84 -5.26
CA PHE A 4 -10.59 5.16 -6.50
C PHE A 4 -9.86 6.10 -7.49
N GLU A 5 -10.32 7.35 -7.60
CA GLU A 5 -9.64 8.36 -8.40
C GLU A 5 -8.25 8.69 -7.85
N PHE A 6 -8.12 8.77 -6.53
CA PHE A 6 -6.83 9.02 -5.88
C PHE A 6 -5.85 7.86 -6.10
N ILE A 7 -6.28 6.61 -5.89
CA ILE A 7 -5.48 5.39 -6.14
C ILE A 7 -5.03 5.34 -7.61
N ARG A 8 -5.95 5.64 -8.54
CA ARG A 8 -5.63 5.69 -9.97
C ARG A 8 -4.55 6.74 -10.27
N ASN A 9 -4.70 7.96 -9.74
CA ASN A 9 -3.73 9.04 -9.93
C ASN A 9 -2.34 8.67 -9.37
N LEU A 10 -2.28 7.99 -8.22
CA LEU A 10 -1.03 7.47 -7.66
C LEU A 10 -0.40 6.43 -8.58
N ARG A 11 -1.18 5.46 -9.07
CA ARG A 11 -0.73 4.42 -10.00
C ARG A 11 -0.14 5.01 -11.29
N GLU A 12 -0.75 6.06 -11.83
CA GLU A 12 -0.23 6.78 -13.00
C GLU A 12 1.10 7.49 -12.71
N GLN A 13 1.21 8.17 -11.57
CA GLN A 13 2.44 8.84 -11.15
C GLN A 13 3.59 7.86 -10.90
N THR A 14 3.32 6.68 -10.34
CA THR A 14 4.38 5.69 -10.09
C THR A 14 4.86 5.01 -11.36
N ARG A 15 3.96 4.83 -12.35
CA ARG A 15 4.34 4.31 -13.69
C ARG A 15 5.24 5.28 -14.44
N SER A 16 4.96 6.58 -14.40
CA SER A 16 5.71 7.59 -15.16
C SER A 16 7.11 7.89 -14.59
N ARG A 17 7.33 7.64 -13.30
CA ARG A 17 8.59 8.02 -12.62
C ARG A 17 9.66 6.93 -12.63
N HIS A 18 9.33 5.64 -12.49
CA HIS A 18 10.34 4.57 -12.44
C HIS A 18 9.77 3.20 -12.85
N HIS A 19 9.88 2.85 -14.13
CA HIS A 19 9.66 1.47 -14.59
C HIS A 19 10.85 0.59 -14.22
N SER A 20 10.83 0.01 -13.03
CA SER A 20 11.74 -1.09 -12.68
C SER A 20 11.20 -2.39 -13.29
N ALA A 21 12.03 -3.10 -14.05
CA ALA A 21 11.70 -4.44 -14.56
C ALA A 21 11.47 -5.47 -13.43
N ARG A 22 11.75 -5.10 -12.18
CA ARG A 22 11.51 -5.95 -11.01
C ARG A 22 10.08 -5.88 -10.49
N VAL A 23 9.30 -4.87 -10.86
CA VAL A 23 7.90 -4.75 -10.41
C VAL A 23 7.04 -5.67 -11.27
N ILE A 24 6.56 -6.76 -10.69
CA ILE A 24 5.63 -7.70 -11.32
C ILE A 24 4.21 -7.13 -11.24
N ASN A 25 3.84 -6.61 -10.06
CA ASN A 25 2.58 -5.90 -9.84
C ASN A 25 2.82 -4.60 -9.05
N GLY A 26 2.36 -3.48 -9.61
CA GLY A 26 2.49 -2.16 -8.98
C GLY A 26 1.37 -1.85 -7.99
N ILE A 27 1.41 -0.65 -7.42
CA ILE A 27 0.41 -0.15 -6.46
C ILE A 27 -0.99 -0.12 -7.07
N GLY A 28 -2.03 -0.41 -6.29
CA GLY A 28 -3.43 -0.12 -6.63
C GLY A 28 -4.39 -1.30 -6.54
N ASP A 29 -4.14 -2.23 -5.62
CA ASP A 29 -5.08 -3.21 -5.09
C ASP A 29 -4.49 -3.75 -3.75
N ASP A 30 -4.82 -4.98 -3.34
CA ASP A 30 -4.39 -5.64 -2.10
C ASP A 30 -2.88 -5.61 -1.76
N ALA A 31 -1.99 -5.69 -2.76
CA ALA A 31 -0.53 -5.66 -2.55
C ALA A 31 0.26 -5.37 -3.83
N SER A 32 1.52 -4.96 -3.65
CA SER A 32 2.52 -4.91 -4.73
C SER A 32 3.45 -6.12 -4.70
N VAL A 33 3.97 -6.50 -5.87
CA VAL A 33 4.84 -7.68 -6.03
C VAL A 33 6.11 -7.30 -6.77
N LEU A 34 7.25 -7.62 -6.17
CA LEU A 34 8.59 -7.31 -6.67
C LEU A 34 9.40 -8.61 -6.80
N THR A 35 10.05 -8.85 -7.94
CA THR A 35 11.02 -9.94 -8.03
C THR A 35 12.30 -9.57 -7.25
N GLN A 36 12.77 -10.48 -6.41
CA GLN A 36 13.90 -10.20 -5.50
C GLN A 36 15.08 -11.16 -5.73
N ARG A 37 14.81 -12.45 -5.92
CA ARG A 37 15.80 -13.52 -6.21
C ARG A 37 15.18 -14.55 -7.15
N ALA A 38 16.01 -15.39 -7.77
CA ALA A 38 15.52 -16.52 -8.55
C ALA A 38 14.51 -17.33 -7.72
N SER A 39 13.32 -17.53 -8.28
CA SER A 39 12.20 -18.28 -7.68
C SER A 39 11.65 -17.71 -6.36
N ARG A 40 11.85 -16.42 -6.06
CA ARG A 40 11.21 -15.74 -4.92
C ARG A 40 10.78 -14.32 -5.25
N ASP A 41 9.53 -14.03 -4.92
CA ASP A 41 8.94 -12.70 -4.99
C ASP A 41 8.76 -12.09 -3.60
N LEU A 42 8.88 -10.78 -3.53
CA LEU A 42 8.60 -9.95 -2.38
C LEU A 42 7.22 -9.33 -2.55
N ILE A 43 6.33 -9.63 -1.62
CA ILE A 43 5.00 -9.02 -1.53
C ILE A 43 5.07 -7.88 -0.51
N VAL A 44 4.61 -6.70 -0.90
CA VAL A 44 4.59 -5.51 -0.04
C VAL A 44 3.17 -4.97 0.04
N THR A 45 2.66 -4.85 1.25
CA THR A 45 1.41 -4.17 1.58
C THR A 45 1.67 -3.03 2.57
N THR A 46 0.77 -2.07 2.60
CA THR A 46 0.75 -1.00 3.59
C THR A 46 -0.70 -0.69 3.95
N ASP A 47 -0.95 -0.52 5.24
CA ASP A 47 -2.24 -0.11 5.77
C ASP A 47 -2.07 1.20 6.54
N LEU A 48 -3.11 2.02 6.56
CA LEU A 48 -3.20 3.23 7.38
C LEU A 48 -4.33 3.04 8.38
N ILE A 49 -4.07 3.30 9.65
CA ILE A 49 -5.09 3.39 10.69
C ILE A 49 -5.19 4.83 11.20
N VAL A 50 -6.40 5.34 11.34
CA VAL A 50 -6.69 6.74 11.69
C VAL A 50 -7.65 6.81 12.87
N GLU A 51 -7.34 7.68 13.85
CA GLU A 51 -8.23 7.96 14.98
C GLU A 51 -9.56 8.54 14.48
N GLY A 52 -10.68 8.05 15.02
CA GLY A 52 -12.03 8.43 14.64
C GLY A 52 -12.58 7.66 13.42
N VAL A 53 -11.75 6.83 12.78
CA VAL A 53 -12.15 5.93 11.69
C VAL A 53 -11.96 4.47 12.12
N ASP A 54 -10.72 4.08 12.37
CA ASP A 54 -10.33 2.70 12.67
C ASP A 54 -10.26 2.43 14.18
N PHE A 55 -9.98 3.47 14.97
CA PHE A 55 -9.92 3.38 16.43
C PHE A 55 -10.31 4.69 17.12
N TYR A 56 -10.60 4.61 18.42
CA TYR A 56 -10.81 5.79 19.27
C TYR A 56 -9.84 5.75 20.45
N ARG A 57 -9.14 6.84 20.75
CA ARG A 57 -8.09 6.86 21.79
C ARG A 57 -8.61 6.62 23.21
N ASP A 58 -9.86 6.96 23.48
CA ASP A 58 -10.52 6.73 24.77
C ASP A 58 -10.94 5.25 24.97
N ARG A 59 -10.95 4.46 23.90
CA ARG A 59 -11.38 3.04 23.90
C ARG A 59 -10.27 2.07 23.50
N THR A 60 -9.27 2.53 22.77
CA THR A 60 -8.21 1.69 22.22
C THR A 60 -6.87 2.04 22.86
N SER A 61 -6.37 1.12 23.69
CA SER A 61 -5.03 1.24 24.28
C SER A 61 -3.93 1.16 23.22
N ALA A 62 -2.79 1.81 23.48
CA ALA A 62 -1.65 1.80 22.56
C ALA A 62 -1.19 0.38 22.19
N ARG A 63 -1.20 -0.55 23.15
CA ARG A 63 -0.81 -1.96 22.92
C ARG A 63 -1.70 -2.67 21.88
N MET A 64 -2.95 -2.25 21.69
CA MET A 64 -3.82 -2.84 20.67
C MET A 64 -3.55 -2.28 19.27
N LEU A 65 -2.85 -1.15 19.18
CA LEU A 65 -2.45 -0.53 17.92
C LEU A 65 -1.07 -1.03 17.44
N GLY A 66 -0.27 -1.62 18.34
CA GLY A 66 1.07 -2.17 18.06
C GLY A 66 1.84 -2.52 19.32
#